data_AF-A0A7J2GYF6-F1
#
_entry.id   AF-A0A7J2GYF6-F1
#
_cell.length_a   1.000
_cell.length_b   1.000
_cell.length_c   1.000
_cell.angle_alpha   90.00
_cell.angle_beta   90.00
_cell.angle_gamma   90.00
#
_symmetry.space_group_name_H-M   'P 1'
#
loop_
_entity.id
_entity.type
_entity.pdbx_description
1 polymer ?
#
loop_
_entity_poly.entity_id
_entity_poly.type
_entity_poly.pdbx_seq_one_letter_code
_entity_poly.pdbx_strand_id
1 'polypeptide(L)' 'MMCDIHNYKLTFKREERNVRKAKISRRNKQLILEFGRYCLASGIGYARIQRFYQILRDVCLRMKKDLDSLRKR' A
#
# COMPACT_ATOMS: atom_id res chain seq x y z
N MET A 1 -23.12 2.31 22.50
CA MET A 1 -21.70 1.91 22.56
C MET A 1 -21.38 1.20 21.25
N MET A 2 -20.78 1.91 20.30
CA MET A 2 -20.57 1.38 18.95
C MET A 2 -19.37 0.43 19.01
N CYS A 3 -19.62 -0.88 18.93
CA CYS A 3 -18.57 -1.88 18.81
C CYS A 3 -17.75 -1.59 17.55
N ASP A 4 -16.55 -1.06 17.72
CA ASP A 4 -15.57 -0.81 16.66
C ASP A 4 -14.95 -2.16 16.22
N ILE A 5 -15.78 -3.00 15.60
CA ILE A 5 -15.47 -4.36 15.09
C ILE A 5 -14.42 -4.33 13.97
N HIS A 6 -14.14 -3.15 13.44
CA HIS A 6 -13.18 -2.97 12.37
C HIS A 6 -11.96 -2.23 12.89
N ASN A 7 -10.99 -2.97 13.42
CA ASN A 7 -9.71 -2.41 13.84
C ASN A 7 -8.83 -2.07 12.61
N TYR A 8 -9.35 -1.17 11.78
CA TYR A 8 -8.80 -0.73 10.50
C TYR A 8 -7.36 -0.23 10.63
N LYS A 9 -7.01 0.33 11.78
CA LYS A 9 -5.65 0.76 12.13
C LYS A 9 -4.69 -0.43 12.32
N LEU A 10 -5.13 -1.53 12.92
CA LEU A 10 -4.36 -2.77 13.01
C LEU A 10 -4.20 -3.42 11.63
N THR A 11 -5.28 -3.44 10.83
CA THR A 11 -5.24 -3.99 9.48
C THR A 11 -4.31 -3.20 8.57
N PHE A 12 -4.31 -1.86 8.69
CA PHE A 12 -3.38 -0.98 7.99
C PHE A 12 -1.92 -1.29 8.35
N LYS A 13 -1.60 -1.40 9.65
CA LYS A 13 -0.26 -1.82 10.12
C LYS A 13 0.14 -3.22 9.66
N ARG A 14 -0.81 -4.13 9.49
CA ARG A 14 -0.56 -5.48 8.95
C ARG A 14 -0.19 -5.38 7.47
N GLU A 15 -0.91 -4.60 6.68
CA GLU A 15 -0.62 -4.46 5.26
C GLU A 15 0.68 -3.70 4.98
N GLU A 16 1.03 -2.68 5.79
CA GLU A 16 2.37 -2.09 5.72
C GLU A 16 3.48 -3.12 5.96
N ARG A 17 3.28 -4.03 6.92
CA ARG A 17 4.21 -5.15 7.15
C ARG A 17 4.28 -6.09 5.96
N ASN A 18 3.15 -6.37 5.31
CA ASN A 18 3.13 -7.21 4.11
C ASN A 18 3.89 -6.55 2.95
N VAL A 19 3.73 -5.24 2.74
CA VAL A 19 4.50 -4.48 1.73
C VAL A 19 6.00 -4.54 2.04
N ARG A 20 6.40 -4.36 3.30
CA ARG A 20 7.82 -4.45 3.71
C ARG A 20 8.43 -5.83 3.45
N LYS A 21 7.66 -6.90 3.67
CA LYS A 21 8.07 -8.30 3.46
C LYS A 21 7.96 -8.77 2.00
N ALA A 22 7.26 -8.04 1.15
CA ALA A 22 7.04 -8.44 -0.24
C ALA A 22 8.37 -8.57 -1.01
N LYS A 23 8.42 -9.53 -1.94
CA LYS A 23 9.55 -9.75 -2.87
C LYS A 23 9.51 -8.76 -4.04
N ILE A 24 9.44 -7.47 -3.72
CA ILE A 24 9.48 -6.35 -4.67
C ILE A 24 10.67 -5.45 -4.34
N SER A 25 11.07 -4.59 -5.27
CA SER A 25 12.21 -3.68 -5.07
C SER A 25 12.03 -2.78 -3.84
N ARG A 26 13.15 -2.31 -3.29
CA ARG A 26 13.13 -1.33 -2.19
C ARG A 26 12.39 -0.05 -2.59
N ARG A 27 12.52 0.38 -3.84
CA ARG A 27 11.87 1.57 -4.38
C ARG A 27 10.35 1.42 -4.43
N ASN A 28 9.84 0.30 -4.95
CA ASN A 28 8.40 0.03 -4.96
C ASN A 28 7.81 -0.04 -3.55
N LYS A 29 8.53 -0.61 -2.58
CA LYS A 29 8.09 -0.59 -1.17
C LYS A 29 7.94 0.85 -0.67
N GLN A 30 8.91 1.71 -0.95
CA GLN A 30 8.87 3.12 -0.53
C GLN A 30 7.69 3.86 -1.17
N LEU A 31 7.51 3.72 -2.49
CA LEU A 31 6.43 4.37 -3.23
C LEU A 31 5.05 3.95 -2.71
N ILE A 32 4.82 2.65 -2.50
CA ILE A 32 3.55 2.14 -1.99
C ILE A 32 3.27 2.70 -0.58
N LEU A 33 4.27 2.73 0.29
CA LEU A 33 4.12 3.25 1.66
C LEU A 33 3.93 4.77 1.69
N GLU A 34 4.62 5.53 0.81
CA GLU A 34 4.41 6.97 0.64
C GLU A 34 2.99 7.26 0.14
N PHE A 35 2.53 6.53 -0.87
CA PHE A 35 1.19 6.64 -1.39
C PHE A 35 0.13 6.40 -0.31
N GLY A 36 0.29 5.37 0.51
CA GLY A 36 -0.67 5.13 1.61
C GLY A 36 -0.66 6.21 2.69
N ARG A 37 0.51 6.81 3.01
CA ARG A 37 0.57 7.98 3.90
C ARG A 37 -0.15 9.18 3.30
N TYR A 38 0.03 9.42 2.00
CA TYR A 38 -0.68 10.47 1.28
C TYR A 38 -2.20 10.23 1.29
N CYS A 39 -2.65 9.00 1.02
CA CYS A 39 -4.06 8.63 1.09
C CYS A 39 -4.65 8.88 2.48
N LEU A 40 -3.92 8.50 3.53
CA LEU A 40 -4.35 8.72 4.91
C LEU A 40 -4.47 10.21 5.24
N ALA A 41 -3.47 11.02 4.85
CA ALA A 41 -3.50 12.48 5.01
C ALA A 41 -4.64 13.14 4.21
N SER A 42 -5.04 12.52 3.11
CA SER A 42 -6.16 12.97 2.25
C SER A 42 -7.53 12.48 2.75
N GLY A 43 -7.61 11.85 3.93
CA GLY A 43 -8.87 11.36 4.50
C GLY A 43 -9.41 10.07 3.87
N ILE A 44 -8.60 9.33 3.11
CA ILE A 44 -9.03 8.05 2.52
C ILE A 44 -9.11 7.00 3.63
N GLY A 45 -10.27 6.34 3.73
CA GLY A 45 -10.48 5.28 4.71
C GLY A 45 -9.54 4.08 4.51
N TYR A 46 -9.08 3.52 5.62
CA TYR A 46 -8.12 2.40 5.66
C TYR A 46 -8.47 1.20 4.77
N ALA A 47 -9.77 0.86 4.64
CA ALA A 47 -10.21 -0.23 3.79
C ALA A 47 -9.88 -0.02 2.30
N ARG A 48 -9.92 1.24 1.83
CA ARG A 48 -9.48 1.59 0.46
C ARG A 48 -7.97 1.53 0.34
N ILE A 49 -7.25 2.06 1.33
CA ILE A 49 -5.77 2.04 1.33
C ILE A 49 -5.23 0.61 1.32
N GLN A 50 -5.84 -0.30 2.11
CA GLN A 50 -5.52 -1.72 2.08
C GLN A 50 -5.68 -2.32 0.68
N ARG A 51 -6.80 -2.04 0.00
CA ARG A 51 -7.02 -2.51 -1.38
C ARG A 51 -5.95 -1.97 -2.33
N PHE A 52 -5.57 -0.70 -2.19
CA PHE A 52 -4.49 -0.13 -2.98
C PHE A 52 -3.15 -0.83 -2.73
N TYR A 53 -2.78 -1.09 -1.48
CA TYR A 53 -1.55 -1.81 -1.16
C TYR A 53 -1.50 -3.21 -1.78
N GLN A 54 -2.63 -3.93 -1.76
CA GLN A 54 -2.73 -5.26 -2.37
C GLN A 54 -2.54 -5.17 -3.88
N ILE A 55 -3.31 -4.32 -4.56
CA ILE A 55 -3.24 -4.16 -6.02
C ILE A 55 -1.84 -3.72 -6.45
N LEU A 56 -1.27 -2.69 -5.82
CA LEU A 56 0.05 -2.17 -6.19
C LEU A 56 1.15 -3.22 -5.96
N ARG A 57 1.08 -3.99 -4.87
CA ARG A 57 2.01 -5.09 -4.62
C ARG A 57 1.92 -6.16 -5.70
N ASP A 58 0.72 -6.56 -6.09
CA ASP A 58 0.50 -7.58 -7.12
C ASP A 58 0.98 -7.10 -8.49
N VAL A 59 0.73 -5.83 -8.83
CA VAL A 59 1.26 -5.19 -10.04
C VAL A 59 2.79 -5.21 -10.03
N CYS A 60 3.42 -4.80 -8.92
CA CYS A 60 4.88 -4.81 -8.79
C CYS A 60 5.48 -6.21 -8.92
N LEU A 61 4.83 -7.24 -8.35
CA LEU A 61 5.26 -8.62 -8.47
C LEU A 61 5.21 -9.13 -9.91
N ARG A 62 4.20 -8.71 -10.68
CA ARG A 62 4.01 -9.11 -12.08
C ARG A 62 4.93 -8.36 -13.04
N MET A 63 5.09 -7.05 -12.87
CA MET A 63 5.85 -6.21 -13.80
C MET A 63 7.36 -6.43 -13.74
N LYS A 64 7.90 -6.94 -12.62
CA LYS A 64 9.35 -7.09 -12.37
C LYS A 64 10.16 -5.80 -12.64
N LYS A 65 9.51 -4.63 -12.55
CA LYS A 65 10.07 -3.30 -12.75
C LYS A 65 9.52 -2.34 -11.70
N ASP A 66 10.19 -1.20 -11.54
CA ASP A 66 9.75 -0.17 -10.60
C ASP A 66 8.58 0.64 -11.17
N LEU A 67 7.63 1.02 -10.31
CA LEU A 67 6.43 1.77 -10.71
C LEU A 67 6.78 3.11 -11.36
N ASP A 68 7.88 3.74 -10.93
CA ASP A 68 8.39 5.00 -11.47
C ASP A 68 9.41 4.81 -12.62
N SER A 69 9.66 3.57 -13.07
CA SER A 69 10.52 3.29 -14.22
C SER A 69 9.88 3.66 -15.56
N LEU A 70 8.57 3.92 -15.59
CA LEU A 70 7.86 4.43 -16.76
C LEU A 70 8.14 5.92 -16.93
N ARG A 71 9.29 6.25 -17.52
CA ARG A 71 9.49 7.59 -18.11
C ARG A 71 8.46 7.78 -19.21
N LYS A 72 7.74 8.91 -19.19
CA LYS A 72 6.95 9.38 -20.34
C LYS A 72 7.87 9.39 -21.56
N ARG A 73 7.47 8.65 -22.60
CA ARG A 73 7.94 8.92 -23.96
C ARG A 73 7.32 10.21 -24.44
#